data_AF-A0A068VNM9-F1
#
_entry.id   AF-A0A068VNM9-F1
#
_cell.length_a   1.000
_cell.length_b   1.000
_cell.length_c   1.000
_cell.angle_alpha   90.00
_cell.angle_beta   90.00
_cell.angle_gamma   90.00
#
_symmetry.space_group_name_H-M   'P 1'
#
loop_
_entity.id
_entity.type
_entity.pdbx_description
1 polymer ?
#
loop_
_entity_poly.entity_id
_entity_poly.type
_entity_poly.pdbx_seq_one_letter_code
_entity_poly.pdbx_strand_id
1 'polypeptide(L)'
;INIYRIKQMKENGSITETLCIIQFSTRVKIQMIYEITTNYLLGNLGKDCSSSVGVIDLGEEAVQMVYAMSNTNALNAPRTSVGDNVDVLEKYLNGRRYHLYTKSCEKYGILSVRAEILKLFNNTSNPCVLEGFHGTYRYGGEKYYVTVVTEPGFFSWEDQNFFEQNYLNTLCSN
;
A
#
# COMPACT_ATOMS: atom_id res chain seq x y z
N ILE A 1 17.50 -14.63 14.15
CA ILE A 1 17.82 -13.19 14.18
C ILE A 1 19.31 -13.07 13.90
N ASN A 2 19.71 -12.51 12.75
CA ASN A 2 21.12 -12.31 12.45
C ASN A 2 21.51 -10.88 12.86
N ILE A 3 22.52 -10.77 13.71
CA ILE A 3 23.02 -9.50 14.25
C ILE A 3 24.29 -9.15 13.49
N TYR A 4 24.28 -8.01 12.79
CA TYR A 4 25.44 -7.51 12.07
C TYR A 4 25.94 -6.23 12.73
N ARG A 5 27.27 -6.06 12.78
CA ARG A 5 27.89 -4.79 13.15
C ARG A 5 28.18 -4.01 11.89
N ILE A 6 27.48 -2.91 11.69
CA ILE A 6 27.73 -2.00 10.58
C ILE A 6 28.55 -0.84 11.12
N LYS A 7 29.77 -0.67 10.60
CA LYS A 7 30.60 0.52 10.82
C LYS A 7 30.15 1.59 9.84
N GLN A 8 29.64 2.71 10.37
CA GLN A 8 29.37 3.90 9.56
C GLN A 8 30.33 5.01 9.93
N MET A 9 30.90 5.66 8.91
CA MET A 9 31.73 6.84 9.09
C MET A 9 30.83 8.07 9.10
N LYS A 10 30.88 8.85 10.19
CA LYS A 10 30.17 10.12 10.32
C LYS A 10 30.86 11.21 9.52
N GLU A 11 30.14 12.28 9.22
CA GLU A 11 30.66 13.47 8.51
C GLU A 11 31.88 14.09 9.21
N ASN A 12 32.00 13.96 10.54
CA ASN A 12 33.16 14.40 11.32
C ASN A 12 34.34 13.41 11.34
N GLY A 13 34.31 12.38 10.49
CA GLY A 13 35.36 11.35 10.38
C GLY A 13 35.34 10.29 11.49
N SER A 14 34.45 10.37 12.47
CA SER A 14 34.34 9.34 13.51
C SER A 14 33.62 8.10 12.99
N ILE A 15 34.10 6.91 13.36
CA ILE A 15 33.44 5.65 13.01
C ILE A 15 32.51 5.26 14.15
N THR A 16 31.22 5.11 13.85
CA THR A 16 30.25 4.52 14.77
C THR A 16 29.91 3.10 14.35
N GLU A 17 30.12 2.15 15.26
CA GLU A 17 29.56 0.81 15.15
C GLU A 17 28.11 0.85 15.61
N THR A 18 27.19 0.60 14.68
CA THR A 18 25.78 0.38 15.00
C THR A 18 25.48 -1.10 14.90
N LEU A 19 24.92 -1.65 15.96
CA LEU A 19 24.37 -3.00 15.94
C LEU A 19 23.07 -2.94 15.12
N CYS A 20 23.11 -3.45 13.89
CA CYS A 20 21.92 -3.52 13.04
C CYS A 20 21.37 -4.95 13.08
N ILE A 21 20.16 -5.10 13.60
CA ILE A 21 19.41 -6.33 13.50
C ILE A 21 18.75 -6.32 12.12
N ILE A 22 19.02 -7.31 11.26
CA ILE A 22 18.19 -7.49 10.06
C ILE A 22 16.80 -7.89 10.55
N GLN A 23 15.87 -6.94 10.41
CA GLN A 23 14.47 -7.13 10.75
C GLN A 23 13.64 -6.84 9.51
N PHE A 24 12.59 -7.65 9.29
CA PHE A 24 11.58 -7.32 8.32
C PHE A 24 10.88 -6.01 8.75
N SER A 25 10.96 -4.99 7.89
CA SER A 25 10.17 -3.78 8.07
C SER A 25 8.70 -4.11 7.88
N THR A 26 7.85 -3.59 8.77
CA THR A 26 6.40 -3.68 8.58
C THR A 26 6.00 -2.79 7.40
N ARG A 27 4.89 -3.12 6.73
CA ARG A 27 4.34 -2.30 5.63
C ARG A 27 4.18 -0.83 6.05
N VAL A 28 3.68 -0.61 7.26
CA VAL A 28 3.48 0.72 7.86
C VAL A 28 4.79 1.50 7.98
N LYS A 29 5.89 0.85 8.39
CA LYS A 29 7.21 1.50 8.47
C LYS A 29 7.73 1.90 7.09
N ILE A 30 7.56 1.05 6.08
CA ILE A 30 8.02 1.33 4.71
C ILE A 30 7.28 2.55 4.14
N GLN A 31 5.95 2.58 4.26
CA GLN A 31 5.13 3.71 3.81
C GLN A 31 5.53 5.02 4.49
N MET A 32 5.72 4.99 5.81
CA MET A 32 6.17 6.17 6.56
C MET A 32 7.52 6.68 6.02
N ILE A 33 8.45 5.80 5.68
CA ILE A 33 9.74 6.21 5.09
C ILE A 33 9.50 6.89 3.73
N TYR A 34 8.62 6.37 2.88
CA TYR A 34 8.29 7.00 1.60
C TYR A 34 7.65 8.38 1.75
N GLU A 35 6.72 8.55 2.70
CA GLU A 35 6.10 9.84 2.99
C GLU A 35 7.14 10.86 3.47
N ILE A 36 7.97 10.48 4.45
CA ILE A 36 9.02 11.36 5.00
C ILE A 36 10.01 11.74 3.91
N THR A 37 10.45 10.78 3.10
CA THR A 37 11.41 11.02 2.02
C THR A 37 10.83 11.95 0.97
N THR A 38 9.57 11.73 0.57
CA THR A 38 8.89 12.57 -0.42
C THR A 38 8.75 14.00 0.10
N ASN A 39 8.25 14.20 1.32
CA ASN A 39 8.10 15.54 1.90
C ASN A 39 9.45 16.21 2.23
N TYR A 40 10.50 15.45 2.50
CA TYR A 40 11.85 15.99 2.62
C TYR A 40 12.34 16.53 1.26
N LEU A 41 12.25 15.73 0.19
CA LEU A 41 12.69 16.11 -1.16
C LEU A 41 11.91 17.29 -1.72
N LEU A 42 10.61 17.37 -1.43
CA LEU A 42 9.76 18.49 -1.82
C LEU A 42 9.90 19.73 -0.90
N GLY A 43 10.75 19.66 0.13
CA GLY A 43 10.97 20.75 1.08
C GLY A 43 9.75 21.09 1.92
N ASN A 44 8.85 20.13 2.14
CA ASN A 44 7.62 20.28 2.93
C ASN A 44 7.78 19.81 4.39
N LEU A 45 8.84 19.08 4.71
CA LEU A 45 9.12 18.63 6.07
C LEU A 45 9.35 19.82 7.02
N GLY A 46 8.64 19.84 8.16
CA GLY A 46 8.58 20.95 9.12
C GLY A 46 7.42 21.94 8.89
N LYS A 47 6.78 21.91 7.71
CA LYS A 47 5.60 22.74 7.40
C LYS A 47 4.31 22.12 7.93
N ASP A 48 3.21 22.86 7.83
CA ASP A 48 1.89 22.37 8.19
C ASP A 48 1.46 21.13 7.39
N CYS A 49 0.61 20.28 7.96
CA CYS A 49 0.08 19.09 7.28
C CYS A 49 -0.62 19.43 5.95
N SER A 50 -1.24 20.60 5.84
CA SER A 50 -1.84 21.12 4.60
C SER A 50 -0.84 21.34 3.46
N SER A 51 0.46 21.48 3.77
CA SER A 51 1.53 21.60 2.79
C SER A 51 2.20 20.27 2.46
N SER A 52 1.87 19.20 3.19
CA SER A 52 2.45 17.87 2.95
C SER A 52 1.80 17.19 1.76
N VAL A 53 2.53 16.26 1.15
CA VAL A 53 2.03 15.38 0.10
C VAL A 53 1.85 13.97 0.67
N GLY A 54 0.67 13.40 0.49
CA GLY A 54 0.40 12.00 0.83
C GLY A 54 1.03 11.07 -0.22
N VAL A 55 1.36 9.85 0.20
CA VAL A 55 1.92 8.81 -0.66
C VAL A 55 0.94 7.64 -0.73
N ILE A 56 0.73 7.13 -1.93
CA ILE A 56 0.04 5.87 -2.20
C ILE A 56 1.06 4.93 -2.86
N ASP A 57 1.31 3.81 -2.22
CA ASP A 57 2.20 2.74 -2.68
C ASP A 57 1.34 1.59 -3.22
N LEU A 58 1.50 1.28 -4.50
CA LEU A 58 0.82 0.18 -5.18
C LEU A 58 1.74 -1.05 -5.17
N GLY A 59 1.81 -1.73 -4.04
CA GLY A 59 2.54 -2.98 -3.91
C GLY A 59 1.90 -4.14 -4.67
N GLU A 60 2.59 -5.27 -4.72
CA GLU A 60 2.09 -6.48 -5.39
C GLU A 60 0.86 -7.07 -4.69
N GLU A 61 0.86 -7.10 -3.36
CA GLU A 61 -0.16 -7.79 -2.57
C GLU A 61 -1.19 -6.83 -1.94
N ALA A 62 -0.79 -5.61 -1.66
CA ALA A 62 -1.59 -4.60 -0.99
C ALA A 62 -1.37 -3.23 -1.63
N VAL A 63 -2.37 -2.37 -1.51
CA VAL A 63 -2.22 -0.92 -1.70
C VAL A 63 -2.10 -0.31 -0.35
N GLN A 64 -1.16 0.61 -0.19
CA GLN A 64 -1.02 1.30 1.07
C GLN A 64 -0.95 2.81 0.90
N MET A 65 -1.50 3.53 1.85
CA MET A 65 -1.62 4.97 1.81
C MET A 65 -1.16 5.59 3.12
N VAL A 66 -0.46 6.70 3.03
CA VAL A 66 -0.02 7.49 4.17
C VAL A 66 -0.09 8.97 3.87
N TYR A 67 -0.62 9.75 4.80
CA TYR A 67 -0.64 11.21 4.69
C TYR A 67 -0.66 11.86 6.07
N ALA A 68 -0.14 13.10 6.15
CA ALA A 68 -0.22 13.88 7.38
C ALA A 68 -1.61 14.49 7.54
N MET A 69 -2.11 14.48 8.77
CA MET A 69 -3.41 15.03 9.13
C MET A 69 -3.31 16.06 10.25
N SER A 70 -4.33 16.89 10.38
CA SER A 70 -4.43 17.86 11.48
C SER A 70 -4.60 17.14 12.83
N ASN A 71 -4.21 17.80 13.91
CA ASN A 71 -4.41 17.27 15.27
C ASN A 71 -5.89 16.97 15.56
N THR A 72 -6.81 17.81 15.07
CA THR A 72 -8.26 17.60 15.20
C THR A 72 -8.71 16.31 14.50
N ASN A 73 -8.23 16.06 13.28
CA ASN A 73 -8.59 14.86 12.54
C ASN A 73 -7.96 13.60 13.17
N ALA A 74 -6.73 13.72 13.68
CA ALA A 74 -6.06 12.63 14.39
C ALA A 74 -6.82 12.21 15.66
N LEU A 75 -7.39 13.17 16.41
CA LEU A 75 -8.19 12.88 17.60
C LEU A 75 -9.52 12.20 17.29
N ASN A 76 -10.12 12.53 16.14
CA ASN A 76 -11.40 11.98 15.68
C ASN A 76 -11.24 10.71 14.83
N ALA A 77 -10.00 10.28 14.55
CA ALA A 77 -9.76 9.10 13.74
C ALA A 77 -10.30 7.84 14.45
N PRO A 78 -10.90 6.89 13.71
CA PRO A 78 -11.33 5.63 14.26
C PRO A 78 -10.14 4.93 14.93
N ARG A 79 -10.26 4.63 16.23
CA ARG A 79 -9.28 3.82 16.95
C ARG A 79 -9.73 2.37 16.78
N THR A 80 -9.24 1.70 15.74
CA THR A 80 -9.58 0.29 15.53
C THR A 80 -9.04 -0.53 16.70
N SER A 81 -9.86 -1.46 17.18
CA SER A 81 -9.43 -2.49 18.12
C SER A 81 -8.38 -3.37 17.43
N VAL A 82 -7.20 -3.48 18.05
CA VAL A 82 -6.13 -4.46 17.81
C VAL A 82 -6.38 -5.40 16.62
N GLY A 83 -5.81 -5.07 15.45
CA GLY A 83 -5.74 -5.99 14.31
C GLY A 83 -6.02 -5.37 12.94
N ASP A 84 -6.78 -4.28 12.87
CA ASP A 84 -7.23 -3.72 11.60
C ASP A 84 -6.48 -2.43 11.24
N ASN A 85 -5.41 -2.61 10.45
CA ASN A 85 -4.77 -1.79 9.38
C ASN A 85 -4.84 -0.25 9.32
N VAL A 86 -5.43 0.45 10.29
CA VAL A 86 -5.52 1.91 10.36
C VAL A 86 -4.78 2.40 11.59
N ASP A 87 -3.56 2.88 11.39
CA ASP A 87 -2.75 3.44 12.47
C ASP A 87 -2.57 4.94 12.24
N VAL A 88 -3.00 5.75 13.21
CA VAL A 88 -2.55 7.14 13.33
C VAL A 88 -1.25 7.14 14.12
N LEU A 89 -0.15 7.43 13.44
CA LEU A 89 1.18 7.45 14.03
C LEU A 89 1.59 8.88 14.37
N GLU A 90 2.14 9.08 15.56
CA GLU A 90 2.78 10.34 15.92
C GLU A 90 4.28 10.30 15.60
N LYS A 91 4.79 11.33 14.92
CA LYS A 91 6.22 11.50 14.62
C LYS A 91 6.66 12.94 14.82
N TYR A 92 7.85 13.13 15.37
CA TYR A 92 8.47 14.45 15.47
C TYR A 92 9.55 14.57 14.39
N LEU A 93 9.31 15.44 13.40
CA LEU A 93 10.12 15.56 12.20
C LEU A 93 10.41 17.05 11.94
N ASN A 94 11.69 17.40 11.76
CA ASN A 94 12.14 18.76 11.49
C ASN A 94 11.52 19.84 12.40
N GLY A 95 11.50 19.58 13.72
CA GLY A 95 10.98 20.54 14.70
C GLY A 95 9.44 20.60 14.80
N ARG A 96 8.70 19.74 14.10
CA ARG A 96 7.24 19.70 14.14
C ARG A 96 6.73 18.30 14.46
N ARG A 97 5.63 18.26 15.20
CA ARG A 97 4.87 17.03 15.47
C ARG A 97 3.87 16.78 14.34
N TYR A 98 3.93 15.59 13.77
CA TYR A 98 3.06 15.10 12.70
C TYR A 98 2.20 13.95 13.23
N HIS A 99 0.95 13.92 12.77
CA HIS A 99 0.06 12.78 12.88
C HIS A 99 -0.10 12.19 11.48
N LEU A 100 0.45 11.01 11.26
CA LEU A 100 0.42 10.32 9.98
C LEU A 100 -0.70 9.28 10.02
N TYR A 101 -1.73 9.48 9.21
CA TYR A 101 -2.71 8.44 8.95
C TYR A 101 -2.09 7.41 8.02
N THR A 102 -2.17 6.13 8.36
CA THR A 102 -1.73 5.04 7.50
C THR A 102 -2.87 4.04 7.31
N LYS A 103 -3.05 3.55 6.08
CA LYS A 103 -3.96 2.43 5.79
C LYS A 103 -3.32 1.46 4.81
N SER A 104 -3.40 0.17 5.10
CA SER A 104 -2.98 -0.91 4.20
C SER A 104 -4.18 -1.74 3.79
N CYS A 105 -4.49 -1.73 2.50
CA CYS A 105 -5.56 -2.51 1.91
C CYS A 105 -4.99 -3.76 1.24
N GLU A 106 -5.07 -4.89 1.93
CA GLU A 106 -4.67 -6.17 1.35
C GLU A 106 -5.59 -6.59 0.21
N LYS A 107 -5.06 -7.41 -0.69
CA LYS A 107 -5.74 -7.93 -1.88
C LYS A 107 -6.00 -6.92 -3.00
N TYR A 108 -5.73 -5.62 -2.77
CA TYR A 108 -5.81 -4.57 -3.80
C TYR A 108 -4.49 -4.32 -4.54
N GLY A 109 -3.40 -4.95 -4.11
CA GLY A 109 -2.11 -4.83 -4.79
C GLY A 109 -2.17 -5.31 -6.24
N ILE A 110 -1.23 -4.87 -7.06
CA ILE A 110 -1.29 -5.04 -8.52
C ILE A 110 -1.33 -6.51 -8.99
N LEU A 111 -0.82 -7.45 -8.17
CA LEU A 111 -0.88 -8.89 -8.46
C LEU A 111 -2.05 -9.56 -7.74
N SER A 112 -2.32 -9.19 -6.50
CA SER A 112 -3.45 -9.76 -5.74
C SER A 112 -4.80 -9.39 -6.34
N VAL A 113 -4.97 -8.15 -6.78
CA VAL A 113 -6.22 -7.67 -7.40
C VAL A 113 -6.59 -8.48 -8.64
N ARG A 114 -5.59 -8.94 -9.41
CA ARG A 114 -5.83 -9.81 -10.57
C ARG A 114 -6.41 -11.15 -10.14
N ALA A 115 -5.90 -11.75 -9.07
CA ALA A 115 -6.46 -12.99 -8.52
C ALA A 115 -7.90 -12.77 -8.03
N GLU A 116 -8.16 -11.67 -7.33
CA GLU A 116 -9.51 -11.35 -6.84
C GLU A 116 -10.50 -11.10 -7.98
N ILE A 117 -10.10 -10.36 -9.02
CA ILE A 117 -10.90 -10.18 -10.24
C ILE A 117 -11.23 -11.53 -10.86
N LEU A 118 -10.23 -12.41 -11.05
CA LEU A 118 -10.45 -13.72 -11.67
C LEU A 118 -11.41 -14.61 -10.85
N LYS A 119 -11.41 -14.49 -9.52
CA LYS A 119 -12.37 -15.20 -8.65
C LYS A 119 -13.81 -14.77 -8.91
N LEU A 120 -14.07 -13.50 -9.20
CA LEU A 120 -15.43 -13.01 -9.48
C LEU A 120 -16.07 -13.70 -10.69
N PHE A 121 -15.25 -14.14 -11.64
CA PHE A 121 -15.72 -14.78 -12.87
C PHE A 121 -15.66 -16.32 -12.84
N ASN A 122 -15.28 -16.97 -11.72
CA ASN A 122 -15.39 -18.43 -11.52
C ASN A 122 -14.92 -19.33 -12.69
N ASN A 123 -13.78 -19.02 -13.33
CA ASN A 123 -13.25 -19.71 -14.53
C ASN A 123 -14.14 -19.62 -15.79
N THR A 124 -15.13 -18.73 -15.78
CA THR A 124 -15.83 -18.29 -16.99
C THR A 124 -15.06 -17.17 -17.67
N SER A 125 -15.58 -16.78 -18.82
CA SER A 125 -15.07 -15.68 -19.64
C SER A 125 -14.85 -14.39 -18.81
N ASN A 126 -13.64 -13.82 -18.86
CA ASN A 126 -13.29 -12.61 -18.10
C ASN A 126 -13.03 -11.40 -19.04
N PRO A 127 -13.76 -10.28 -18.87
CA PRO A 127 -13.64 -9.11 -19.75
C PRO A 127 -12.31 -8.34 -19.59
N CYS A 128 -11.57 -8.57 -18.51
CA CYS A 128 -10.26 -7.97 -18.25
C CYS A 128 -9.10 -8.71 -18.94
N VAL A 129 -9.39 -9.77 -19.72
CA VAL A 129 -8.39 -10.61 -20.39
C VAL A 129 -8.45 -10.34 -21.89
N LEU A 130 -7.27 -10.13 -22.48
CA LEU A 130 -7.14 -9.87 -23.91
C LEU A 130 -7.57 -11.08 -24.76
N GLU A 131 -8.17 -10.78 -25.91
CA GLU A 131 -8.59 -11.78 -26.89
C GLU A 131 -7.41 -12.68 -27.32
N GLY A 132 -7.69 -13.98 -27.49
CA GLY A 132 -6.69 -14.98 -27.89
C GLY A 132 -5.76 -15.46 -26.78
N PHE A 133 -5.84 -14.89 -25.56
CA PHE A 133 -5.07 -15.37 -24.43
C PHE A 133 -5.74 -16.57 -23.74
N HIS A 134 -5.06 -17.72 -23.75
CA HIS A 134 -5.47 -18.90 -23.00
C HIS A 134 -4.34 -19.33 -22.07
N GLY A 135 -4.61 -19.38 -20.77
CA GLY A 135 -3.56 -19.71 -19.82
C GLY A 135 -4.01 -19.82 -18.38
N THR A 136 -3.03 -19.70 -17.50
CA THR A 136 -3.23 -19.79 -16.05
C THR A 136 -2.49 -18.65 -15.37
N TYR A 137 -3.21 -17.89 -14.56
CA TYR A 137 -2.61 -16.95 -13.63
C TYR A 137 -2.30 -17.67 -12.31
N ARG A 138 -1.06 -17.55 -11.82
CA ARG A 138 -0.64 -18.17 -10.56
C ARG A 138 -0.33 -17.09 -9.55
N TYR A 139 -0.98 -17.14 -8.39
CA TYR A 139 -0.80 -16.15 -7.35
C TYR A 139 -1.11 -16.78 -5.98
N GLY A 140 -0.29 -16.49 -4.97
CA GLY A 140 -0.52 -16.99 -3.60
C GLY A 140 -0.57 -18.53 -3.47
N GLY A 141 0.09 -19.27 -4.36
CA GLY A 141 0.03 -20.74 -4.42
C GLY A 141 -1.18 -21.30 -5.19
N GLU A 142 -2.15 -20.46 -5.53
CA GLU A 142 -3.36 -20.83 -6.27
C GLU A 142 -3.19 -20.69 -7.79
N LYS A 143 -4.05 -21.39 -8.53
CA LYS A 143 -4.11 -21.34 -10.01
C LYS A 143 -5.50 -20.88 -10.45
N TYR A 144 -5.53 -19.83 -11.26
CA TYR A 144 -6.74 -19.28 -11.85
C TYR A 144 -6.71 -19.54 -13.36
N TYR A 145 -7.67 -20.32 -13.86
CA TYR A 145 -7.77 -20.57 -15.29
C TYR A 145 -8.38 -19.35 -15.97
N VAL A 146 -7.81 -18.99 -17.11
CA VAL A 146 -8.17 -17.77 -17.82
C VAL A 146 -8.63 -18.14 -19.22
N THR A 147 -9.92 -17.89 -19.48
CA THR A 147 -10.58 -18.09 -20.77
C THR A 147 -11.26 -16.79 -21.21
N VAL A 148 -11.30 -16.59 -22.52
CA VAL A 148 -11.62 -15.31 -23.19
C VAL A 148 -13.11 -15.13 -23.44
N VAL A 149 -13.54 -13.85 -23.52
CA VAL A 149 -14.81 -13.41 -24.12
C VAL A 149 -14.64 -13.39 -25.64
N THR A 150 -15.54 -14.01 -26.38
CA THR A 150 -15.54 -14.00 -27.86
C THR A 150 -15.79 -12.61 -28.50
N GLU A 151 -15.73 -11.53 -27.74
CA GLU A 151 -15.85 -10.16 -28.25
C GLU A 151 -14.75 -9.25 -27.66
N PRO A 152 -14.21 -8.32 -28.46
CA PRO A 152 -12.98 -7.62 -28.13
C PRO A 152 -13.16 -6.69 -26.93
N GLY A 153 -12.40 -6.97 -25.86
CA GLY A 153 -11.52 -6.03 -25.15
C GLY A 153 -12.07 -4.67 -24.69
N PHE A 154 -13.39 -4.49 -24.57
CA PHE A 154 -13.98 -3.27 -24.05
C PHE A 154 -14.38 -3.49 -22.60
N PHE A 155 -13.64 -2.89 -21.67
CA PHE A 155 -14.09 -2.78 -20.29
C PHE A 155 -15.29 -1.83 -20.29
N SER A 156 -16.49 -2.41 -20.35
CA SER A 156 -17.71 -1.62 -20.45
C SER A 156 -18.01 -0.92 -19.13
N TRP A 157 -18.93 0.05 -19.17
CA TRP A 157 -19.45 0.67 -17.95
C TRP A 157 -20.16 -0.35 -17.05
N GLU A 158 -20.72 -1.43 -17.63
CA GLU A 158 -21.33 -2.53 -16.89
C GLU A 158 -20.27 -3.34 -16.13
N ASP A 159 -19.14 -3.63 -16.78
CA ASP A 159 -18.00 -4.32 -16.17
C ASP A 159 -17.38 -3.47 -15.04
N GLN A 160 -17.29 -2.16 -15.23
CA GLN A 160 -16.84 -1.23 -14.19
C GLN A 160 -17.79 -1.24 -12.98
N ASN A 161 -19.09 -1.10 -13.21
CA ASN A 161 -20.09 -1.14 -12.15
C ASN A 161 -20.09 -2.49 -11.41
N PHE A 162 -19.96 -3.59 -12.14
CA PHE A 162 -19.85 -4.92 -11.55
C PHE A 162 -18.61 -5.01 -10.64
N PHE A 163 -17.46 -4.52 -11.08
CA PHE A 163 -16.25 -4.51 -10.26
C PHE A 163 -16.38 -3.59 -9.04
N GLU A 164 -16.98 -2.41 -9.19
CA GLU A 164 -17.22 -1.47 -8.09
C GLU A 164 -18.10 -2.09 -6.99
N GLN A 165 -19.21 -2.70 -7.39
CA GLN A 165 -20.18 -3.30 -6.46
C GLN A 165 -19.65 -4.56 -5.77
N ASN A 166 -18.95 -5.42 -6.51
CA ASN A 166 -18.59 -6.75 -6.02
C ASN A 166 -17.18 -6.82 -5.42
N TYR A 167 -16.35 -5.78 -5.58
CA TYR A 167 -14.98 -5.79 -5.08
C TYR A 167 -14.54 -4.48 -4.43
N LEU A 168 -14.74 -3.32 -5.06
CA LEU A 168 -14.23 -2.06 -4.50
C LEU A 168 -14.94 -1.66 -3.20
N ASN A 169 -16.24 -1.87 -3.10
CA ASN A 169 -17.04 -1.50 -1.92
C ASN A 169 -16.81 -2.39 -0.69
N THR A 170 -16.10 -3.51 -0.83
CA THR A 170 -16.17 -4.62 0.14
C THR A 170 -14.90 -4.82 0.96
N LEU A 171 -13.73 -4.28 0.57
CA LEU A 171 -12.45 -4.74 1.14
C LEU A 171 -11.54 -3.63 1.74
N CYS A 172 -11.67 -2.36 1.35
CA CYS A 172 -10.95 -1.23 1.97
C CYS A 172 -11.82 -0.37 2.92
N SER A 173 -13.12 -0.66 3.00
CA SER A 173 -14.10 0.22 3.66
C SER A 173 -14.33 -0.08 5.15
N ASN A 174 -13.78 -1.20 5.63
CA ASN A 174 -13.75 -1.55 7.05
C ASN A 174 -12.38 -1.25 7.66
#